data_AF-A0A972ZSU7-F1
#
_entry.id   AF-A0A972ZSU7-F1
#
_cell.length_a   1.000
_cell.length_b   1.000
_cell.length_c   1.000
_cell.angle_alpha   90.00
_cell.angle_beta   90.00
_cell.angle_gamma   90.00
#
_symmetry.space_group_name_H-M   'P 1'
#
loop_
_entity.id
_entity.type
_entity.pdbx_description
1 polymer ?
#
loop_
_entity_poly.entity_id
_entity_poly.type
_entity_poly.pdbx_seq_one_letter_code
_entity_poly.pdbx_strand_id
1 'polypeptide(L)'
;MKVGKKIYFISDIHLGAPALKDNKEREKLFVQWLDEIKHDAEKLFLMGDIFDFWYEYKKVAPRGFTRALGKIAELSDSGIEIHFFTGNHDVWVFDYLPREIGLILHREEFRVEMMGKKFFLAHGDGLDASDKGYNLLKMLFTSRPLQW
;
A
#
# COMPACT_ATOMS: atom_id res chain seq x y z
N MET A 1 2.96 -7.58 21.12
CA MET A 1 2.30 -8.59 20.27
C MET A 1 1.57 -9.59 21.12
N LYS A 2 0.35 -9.93 20.73
CA LYS A 2 -0.43 -11.00 21.37
C LYS A 2 0.18 -12.36 21.01
N VAL A 3 0.09 -13.34 21.89
CA VAL A 3 0.59 -14.70 21.64
C VAL A 3 -0.09 -15.28 20.39
N GLY A 4 0.70 -15.82 19.46
CA GLY A 4 0.21 -16.42 18.22
C GLY A 4 -0.11 -15.44 17.09
N LYS A 5 0.11 -14.13 17.28
CA LYS A 5 -0.06 -13.13 16.22
C LYS A 5 1.23 -12.86 15.44
N LYS A 6 1.09 -12.42 14.19
CA LYS A 6 2.16 -12.18 13.21
C LYS A 6 2.06 -10.80 12.58
N ILE A 7 3.17 -10.37 12.00
CA ILE A 7 3.29 -9.16 11.20
C ILE A 7 3.57 -9.60 9.76
N TYR A 8 2.76 -9.11 8.82
CA TYR A 8 2.88 -9.43 7.41
C TYR A 8 3.36 -8.21 6.62
N PHE A 9 4.17 -8.46 5.59
CA PHE A 9 4.67 -7.46 4.66
C PHE A 9 4.42 -7.95 3.23
N ILE A 10 3.97 -7.07 2.36
CA ILE A 10 3.77 -7.36 0.93
C ILE A 10 3.90 -6.06 0.12
N SER A 11 4.49 -6.13 -1.07
CA SER A 11 4.65 -5.01 -2.02
C SER A 11 4.39 -5.48 -3.45
N ASP A 12 4.37 -4.55 -4.41
CA ASP A 12 4.50 -4.83 -5.84
C ASP A 12 3.44 -5.81 -6.37
N ILE A 13 2.21 -5.65 -5.88
CA ILE A 13 1.07 -6.43 -6.38
C ILE A 13 0.65 -5.89 -7.74
N HIS A 14 0.76 -4.58 -7.98
CA HIS A 14 0.45 -3.96 -9.27
C HIS A 14 -0.94 -4.37 -9.78
N LEU A 15 -1.97 -4.21 -8.94
CA LEU A 15 -3.35 -4.43 -9.36
C LEU A 15 -3.71 -3.47 -10.50
N GLY A 16 -4.20 -4.01 -11.61
CA GLY A 16 -4.55 -3.22 -12.80
C GLY A 16 -3.46 -3.18 -13.87
N ALA A 17 -2.31 -3.81 -13.64
CA ALA A 17 -1.19 -3.81 -14.58
C ALA A 17 -1.59 -4.31 -15.98
N PRO A 18 -1.35 -3.52 -17.05
CA PRO A 18 -1.68 -3.91 -18.43
C PRO A 18 -0.94 -5.15 -18.92
N ALA A 19 0.24 -5.44 -18.35
CA ALA A 19 1.05 -6.60 -18.71
C ALA A 19 0.39 -7.93 -18.27
N LEU A 20 -0.62 -7.89 -17.41
CA LEU A 20 -1.31 -9.07 -16.92
C LEU A 20 -2.41 -9.50 -17.87
N LYS A 21 -2.37 -10.78 -18.25
CA LYS A 21 -3.41 -11.41 -19.08
C LYS A 21 -4.77 -11.39 -18.38
N ASP A 22 -4.79 -11.59 -17.06
CA ASP A 22 -6.01 -11.55 -16.25
C ASP A 22 -5.78 -10.77 -14.94
N ASN A 23 -6.19 -9.50 -14.96
CA ASN A 23 -6.14 -8.62 -13.79
C ASN A 23 -7.07 -9.09 -12.65
N LYS A 24 -8.16 -9.80 -12.96
CA LYS A 24 -9.12 -10.28 -11.97
C LYS A 24 -8.59 -11.48 -11.22
N GLU A 25 -7.83 -12.35 -11.88
CA GLU A 25 -7.16 -13.47 -11.23
C GLU A 25 -6.17 -12.97 -10.17
N ARG A 26 -5.35 -11.97 -10.50
CA ARG A 26 -4.41 -11.38 -9.54
C ARG A 26 -5.12 -10.75 -8.33
N GLU A 27 -6.19 -10.00 -8.56
CA GLU A 27 -6.99 -9.44 -7.47
C GLU A 27 -7.53 -10.56 -6.56
N LYS A 28 -8.02 -11.66 -7.13
CA LYS A 28 -8.53 -12.80 -6.36
C LYS A 28 -7.44 -13.48 -5.55
N LEU A 29 -6.26 -13.69 -6.12
CA LEU A 29 -5.12 -14.29 -5.40
C LEU A 29 -4.70 -13.42 -4.22
N PHE A 30 -4.63 -12.10 -4.42
CA PHE A 30 -4.33 -11.17 -3.34
C PHE A 30 -5.40 -11.21 -2.24
N VAL A 31 -6.69 -11.18 -2.61
CA VAL A 31 -7.80 -11.28 -1.66
C VAL A 31 -7.80 -12.61 -0.92
N GLN A 32 -7.48 -13.72 -1.59
CA GLN A 32 -7.36 -15.02 -0.96
C GLN A 32 -6.24 -15.01 0.08
N TRP A 33 -5.07 -14.48 -0.27
CA TRP A 33 -3.95 -14.37 0.68
C TRP A 33 -4.31 -13.48 1.89
N LEU A 34 -4.99 -12.35 1.66
CA LEU A 34 -5.52 -11.51 2.74
C LEU A 34 -6.49 -12.29 3.64
N ASP A 35 -7.31 -13.17 3.07
CA ASP A 35 -8.22 -14.03 3.82
C ASP A 35 -7.49 -15.09 4.65
N GLU A 36 -6.37 -15.62 4.15
CA GLU A 36 -5.54 -16.59 4.87
C GLU A 36 -4.88 -15.96 6.10
N ILE A 37 -4.31 -14.75 5.96
CA ILE A 37 -3.58 -14.08 7.05
C ILE A 37 -4.50 -13.47 8.12
N LYS A 38 -5.79 -13.26 7.82
CA LYS A 38 -6.72 -12.55 8.73
C LYS A 38 -6.79 -13.16 10.12
N HIS A 39 -6.56 -14.46 10.23
CA HIS A 39 -6.70 -15.22 11.48
C HIS A 39 -5.58 -14.90 12.48
N ASP A 40 -4.36 -14.67 12.00
CA ASP A 40 -3.18 -14.48 12.84
C ASP A 40 -2.45 -13.15 12.62
N ALA A 41 -2.89 -12.29 11.70
CA ALA A 41 -2.36 -10.94 11.56
C ALA A 41 -2.67 -10.07 12.79
N GLU A 42 -1.65 -9.37 13.28
CA GLU A 42 -1.76 -8.20 14.18
C GLU A 42 -1.46 -6.91 13.41
N LYS A 43 -0.50 -6.95 12.48
CA LYS A 43 -0.18 -5.84 11.58
C LYS A 43 0.01 -6.32 10.14
N LEU A 44 -0.42 -5.51 9.19
CA LEU A 44 -0.19 -5.70 7.76
C LEU A 44 0.49 -4.45 7.19
N PHE A 45 1.66 -4.64 6.58
CA PHE A 45 2.41 -3.61 5.88
C PHE A 45 2.28 -3.82 4.37
N LEU A 46 1.53 -2.93 3.72
CA LEU A 46 1.41 -2.80 2.27
C LEU A 46 2.52 -1.83 1.80
N MET A 47 3.62 -2.38 1.30
CA MET A 47 4.92 -1.71 1.13
C MET A 47 5.09 -1.07 -0.27
N GLY A 48 4.07 -0.35 -0.74
CA GLY A 48 4.07 0.33 -2.05
C GLY A 48 3.68 -0.56 -3.22
N ASP A 49 3.23 0.11 -4.29
CA ASP A 49 2.87 -0.49 -5.56
C ASP A 49 1.83 -1.62 -5.43
N ILE A 50 0.82 -1.39 -4.59
CA ILE A 50 -0.33 -2.29 -4.48
C ILE A 50 -1.20 -2.16 -5.72
N PHE A 51 -1.36 -0.94 -6.21
CA PHE A 51 -2.03 -0.63 -7.47
C PHE A 51 -0.98 -0.27 -8.52
N ASP A 52 -1.15 -0.77 -9.74
CA ASP A 52 -0.30 -0.37 -10.88
C ASP A 52 -0.51 1.10 -11.27
N PHE A 53 -1.68 1.64 -10.94
CA PHE A 53 -1.92 3.08 -10.99
C PHE A 53 -3.04 3.45 -10.01
N TRP A 54 -2.75 4.34 -9.08
CA TRP A 54 -3.76 4.94 -8.22
C TRP A 54 -3.68 6.47 -8.25
N TYR A 55 -4.79 7.08 -8.65
CA TYR A 55 -4.98 8.53 -8.55
C TYR A 55 -6.26 8.80 -7.78
N GLU A 56 -6.13 9.41 -6.61
CA GLU A 56 -7.28 9.74 -5.78
C GLU A 56 -7.91 11.06 -6.21
N TYR A 57 -9.17 10.98 -6.64
CA TYR A 57 -9.94 12.16 -7.06
C TYR A 57 -10.82 12.67 -5.92
N LYS A 58 -11.09 13.98 -5.91
CA LYS A 58 -11.90 14.64 -4.87
C LYS A 58 -13.32 14.11 -4.69
N LYS A 59 -13.90 13.47 -5.70
CA LYS A 59 -15.33 13.11 -5.73
C LYS A 59 -15.62 11.69 -6.23
N VAL A 60 -14.61 10.96 -6.69
CA VAL A 60 -14.79 9.62 -7.26
C VAL A 60 -13.64 8.73 -6.82
N ALA A 61 -13.95 7.50 -6.44
CA ALA A 61 -12.95 6.47 -6.28
C ALA A 61 -12.57 5.90 -7.66
N PRO A 62 -11.29 5.57 -7.91
CA PRO A 62 -10.89 4.81 -9.09
C PRO A 62 -11.73 3.56 -9.26
N ARG A 63 -12.15 3.29 -10.51
CA ARG A 63 -12.93 2.09 -10.82
C ARG A 63 -12.05 0.85 -10.75
N GLY A 64 -12.55 -0.18 -10.07
CA GLY A 64 -11.87 -1.48 -9.97
C GLY A 64 -11.54 -1.80 -8.52
N PHE A 65 -10.79 -2.89 -8.33
CA PHE A 65 -10.19 -3.29 -7.06
C PHE A 65 -11.17 -3.45 -5.88
N THR A 66 -12.47 -3.52 -6.16
CA THR A 66 -13.53 -3.52 -5.14
C THR A 66 -13.38 -4.68 -4.17
N ARG A 67 -12.88 -5.84 -4.61
CA ARG A 67 -12.67 -6.99 -3.72
C ARG A 67 -11.47 -6.77 -2.82
N ALA A 68 -10.38 -6.25 -3.39
CA ALA A 68 -9.18 -5.92 -2.61
C ALA A 68 -9.49 -4.84 -1.57
N LEU A 69 -10.10 -3.73 -1.98
CA LEU A 69 -10.50 -2.64 -1.09
C LEU A 69 -11.45 -3.13 0.00
N GLY A 70 -12.49 -3.90 -0.36
CA GLY A 70 -13.43 -4.46 0.61
C GLY A 70 -12.77 -5.42 1.60
N LYS A 71 -11.83 -6.25 1.15
CA LYS A 71 -11.09 -7.16 2.02
C LYS A 71 -10.14 -6.40 2.96
N ILE A 72 -9.43 -5.37 2.46
CA ILE A 72 -8.57 -4.53 3.31
C ILE A 72 -9.40 -3.79 4.36
N ALA A 73 -10.58 -3.28 3.99
CA ALA A 73 -11.53 -2.68 4.94
C ALA A 73 -11.97 -3.67 6.02
N GLU A 74 -12.37 -4.88 5.64
CA GLU A 74 -12.74 -5.94 6.59
C GLU A 74 -11.61 -6.25 7.59
N LEU A 75 -10.36 -6.33 7.11
CA LEU A 75 -9.21 -6.55 8.00
C LEU A 75 -9.02 -5.40 8.98
N SER A 76 -9.10 -4.14 8.51
CA SER A 76 -9.00 -2.95 9.35
C SER A 76 -10.09 -2.93 10.42
N ASP A 77 -11.35 -3.15 10.02
CA ASP A 77 -12.51 -3.20 10.91
C ASP A 77 -12.43 -4.32 11.96
N SER A 78 -11.75 -5.42 11.62
CA SER A 78 -11.46 -6.51 12.57
C SER A 78 -10.37 -6.17 13.60
N GLY A 79 -9.74 -5.00 13.49
CA GLY A 79 -8.72 -4.50 14.41
C GLY A 79 -7.28 -4.84 14.01
N ILE A 80 -7.03 -5.25 12.76
CA ILE A 80 -5.66 -5.42 12.23
C ILE A 80 -5.13 -4.05 11.86
N GLU A 81 -3.96 -3.67 12.38
CA GLU A 81 -3.32 -2.38 12.05
C GLU A 81 -2.71 -2.46 10.65
N ILE A 82 -3.24 -1.68 9.70
CA ILE A 82 -2.79 -1.67 8.30
C ILE A 82 -1.95 -0.44 8.03
N HIS A 83 -0.71 -0.64 7.63
CA HIS A 83 0.20 0.40 7.14
C HIS A 83 0.25 0.33 5.61
N PHE A 84 0.07 1.47 4.94
CA PHE A 84 0.18 1.60 3.49
C PHE A 84 1.32 2.56 3.17
N PHE A 85 2.34 2.10 2.45
CA PHE A 85 3.40 2.91 1.89
C PHE A 85 3.02 3.26 0.47
N THR A 86 3.18 4.51 0.07
CA THR A 86 3.13 4.85 -1.36
C THR A 86 4.40 4.37 -2.04
N GLY A 87 4.25 3.70 -3.18
CA GLY A 87 5.31 3.49 -4.14
C GLY A 87 5.22 4.48 -5.30
N ASN A 88 5.91 4.16 -6.40
CA ASN A 88 5.96 5.05 -7.56
C ASN A 88 4.76 4.91 -8.50
N HIS A 89 3.93 3.87 -8.34
CA HIS A 89 2.70 3.67 -9.09
C HIS A 89 1.44 4.20 -8.37
N ASP A 90 1.48 4.29 -7.04
CA ASP A 90 0.37 4.71 -6.19
C ASP A 90 0.71 5.94 -5.32
N VAL A 91 1.60 6.80 -5.83
CA VAL A 91 2.05 8.07 -5.19
C VAL A 91 0.90 9.03 -4.82
N TRP A 92 -0.23 8.95 -5.53
CA TRP A 92 -1.40 9.82 -5.36
C TRP A 92 -2.52 9.20 -4.51
N VAL A 93 -2.21 8.23 -3.63
CA VAL A 93 -3.07 7.92 -2.48
C VAL A 93 -2.97 9.10 -1.50
N PHE A 94 -4.08 9.75 -1.14
CA PHE A 94 -4.11 10.89 -0.21
C PHE A 94 -4.83 10.56 1.09
N ASP A 95 -6.09 10.98 1.25
CA ASP A 95 -6.82 10.88 2.51
C ASP A 95 -8.07 10.02 2.42
N TYR A 96 -8.51 9.64 1.22
CA TYR A 96 -9.62 8.72 1.02
C TYR A 96 -9.35 7.36 1.64
N LEU A 97 -8.28 6.65 1.25
CA LEU A 97 -8.02 5.31 1.81
C LEU A 97 -7.79 5.36 3.34
N PRO A 98 -7.00 6.31 3.89
CA PRO A 98 -6.90 6.46 5.34
C PRO A 98 -8.24 6.72 6.04
N ARG A 99 -9.11 7.57 5.48
CA ARG A 99 -10.40 7.92 6.12
C ARG A 99 -11.48 6.85 5.95
N GLU A 100 -11.55 6.25 4.76
CA GLU A 100 -12.61 5.30 4.39
C GLU A 100 -12.31 3.89 4.94
N ILE A 101 -11.05 3.47 4.90
CA ILE A 101 -10.63 2.13 5.33
C ILE A 101 -10.02 2.13 6.73
N GLY A 102 -9.48 3.26 7.20
CA GLY A 102 -8.79 3.33 8.49
C GLY A 102 -7.31 2.91 8.44
N LEU A 103 -6.69 2.87 7.26
CA LEU A 103 -5.28 2.54 7.12
C LEU A 103 -4.36 3.72 7.50
N ILE A 104 -3.11 3.41 7.85
CA ILE A 104 -2.06 4.38 8.17
C ILE A 104 -1.19 4.60 6.93
N LEU A 105 -1.27 5.78 6.32
CA LEU A 105 -0.49 6.13 5.13
C LEU A 105 0.93 6.61 5.49
N HIS A 106 1.93 6.05 4.82
CA HIS A 106 3.34 6.42 4.87
C HIS A 106 3.80 6.86 3.48
N ARG A 107 4.38 8.06 3.39
CA ARG A 107 4.97 8.60 2.15
C ARG A 107 6.50 8.62 2.16
N GLU A 108 7.07 8.43 3.34
CA GLU A 108 8.50 8.47 3.63
C GLU A 108 8.88 7.16 4.33
N GLU A 109 10.15 6.99 4.67
CA GLU A 109 10.57 5.85 5.46
C GLU A 109 9.90 5.83 6.84
N PHE A 110 9.65 4.63 7.34
CA PHE A 110 9.13 4.41 8.68
C PHE A 110 10.11 3.56 9.48
N ARG A 111 10.57 4.10 10.60
CA ARG A 111 11.47 3.41 11.53
C ARG A 111 10.70 2.98 12.75
N VAL A 112 10.67 1.69 13.01
CA VAL A 112 9.87 1.12 14.10
C VAL A 112 10.60 -0.03 14.75
N GLU A 113 10.42 -0.18 16.06
CA GLU A 113 10.86 -1.38 16.77
C GLU A 113 9.69 -2.36 16.90
N MET A 114 9.86 -3.57 16.38
CA MET A 114 8.87 -4.63 16.44
C MET A 114 9.55 -5.90 16.93
N MET A 115 8.97 -6.56 17.94
CA MET A 115 9.52 -7.79 18.52
C MET A 115 10.99 -7.65 19.00
N GLY A 116 11.36 -6.49 19.56
CA GLY A 116 12.72 -6.20 20.02
C GLY A 116 13.74 -6.01 18.89
N LYS A 117 13.30 -5.90 17.64
CA LYS A 117 14.14 -5.64 16.47
C LYS A 117 13.78 -4.31 15.86
N LYS A 118 14.79 -3.56 15.41
CA LYS A 118 14.62 -2.30 14.70
C LYS A 118 14.43 -2.57 13.21
N PHE A 119 13.38 -1.98 12.64
CA PHE A 119 13.05 -2.06 11.22
C PHE A 119 13.19 -0.67 10.59
N PHE A 120 13.75 -0.64 9.39
CA PHE A 120 13.70 0.49 8.47
C PHE A 120 12.82 0.05 7.30
N LEU A 121 11.67 0.70 7.15
CA LEU A 121 10.65 0.33 6.16
C LEU A 121 10.51 1.47 5.16
N ALA A 122 10.65 1.14 3.88
CA ALA A 122 10.39 2.03 2.76
C ALA A 122 9.97 1.17 1.56
N HIS A 123 9.26 1.74 0.58
CA HIS A 123 8.99 1.04 -0.68
C HIS A 123 10.31 0.72 -1.41
N GLY A 124 11.21 1.70 -1.48
CA GLY A 124 12.59 1.53 -1.98
C GLY A 124 12.93 2.44 -3.15
N ASP A 125 11.92 3.01 -3.80
CA ASP A 125 12.06 3.97 -4.89
C ASP A 125 12.72 5.29 -4.43
N GLY A 126 13.67 5.78 -5.23
CA GLY A 126 14.38 7.03 -4.94
C GLY A 126 15.39 6.96 -3.77
N LEU A 127 15.69 5.76 -3.25
CA LEU A 127 16.80 5.57 -2.31
C LEU A 127 18.18 5.61 -3.01
N ASP A 128 18.22 5.31 -4.31
CA ASP A 128 19.44 5.46 -5.11
C ASP A 128 19.67 6.94 -5.47
N ALA A 129 20.63 7.57 -4.78
CA ALA A 129 21.02 8.95 -5.03
C ALA A 129 21.66 9.16 -6.41
N SER A 130 22.10 8.10 -7.08
CA SER A 130 22.71 8.18 -8.41
C SER A 130 21.68 8.32 -9.54
N ASP A 131 20.43 7.89 -9.32
CA ASP A 131 19.34 8.02 -10.30
C ASP A 131 18.71 9.42 -10.25
N LYS A 132 19.46 10.40 -10.74
CA LYS A 132 19.04 11.81 -10.75
C LYS A 132 17.78 12.04 -11.58
N GLY A 133 17.56 11.25 -12.63
CA GLY A 133 16.41 11.39 -13.52
C GLY A 133 15.12 10.99 -12.82
N TYR A 134 15.14 9.80 -12.21
CA TYR A 134 14.02 9.32 -11.40
C TYR A 134 13.75 10.24 -10.21
N ASN A 135 14.79 10.66 -9.48
CA ASN A 135 14.64 11.53 -8.32
C ASN A 135 14.03 12.90 -8.68
N LEU A 136 14.37 13.46 -9.85
CA LEU A 136 13.73 14.68 -10.36
C LEU A 136 12.25 14.45 -10.68
N LEU A 137 11.91 13.32 -11.32
CA LEU A 137 10.53 12.99 -11.64
C LEU A 137 9.68 12.78 -10.38
N LYS A 138 10.21 12.04 -9.40
CA LYS A 138 9.59 11.84 -8.08
C LYS A 138 9.35 13.18 -7.39
N MET A 139 10.33 14.08 -7.39
CA MET A 139 10.17 15.44 -6.86
C MET A 139 9.03 16.21 -7.55
N LEU A 140 8.88 16.10 -8.87
CA LEU A 140 7.77 16.73 -9.59
C LEU A 140 6.41 16.12 -9.21
N PHE A 141 6.28 14.79 -9.18
CA PHE A 141 5.01 14.11 -8.87
C PHE A 141 4.57 14.28 -7.42
N THR A 142 5.51 14.50 -6.51
CA THR A 142 5.26 14.77 -5.09
C THR A 142 5.07 16.25 -4.76
N SER A 143 5.26 17.15 -5.74
CA SER A 143 5.14 18.59 -5.56
C SER A 143 3.67 19.00 -5.42
N ARG A 144 3.32 19.62 -4.28
CA ARG A 144 1.93 20.02 -3.97
C ARG A 144 1.23 20.83 -5.06
N PRO A 145 1.86 21.83 -5.73
CA PRO A 145 1.21 22.57 -6.81
C PRO A 145 0.87 21.71 -8.05
N LEU A 146 1.55 20.57 -8.21
CA LEU A 146 1.34 19.63 -9.32
C LEU A 146 0.36 18.50 -8.96
N GLN A 147 -0.11 18.45 -7.71
CA GLN A 147 -1.12 17.52 -7.22
C GLN A 147 -2.46 18.27 -7.15
N TRP A 148 -3.34 18.06 -8.13
CA TRP A 148 -4.59 18.82 -8.31
C TRP A 148 -5.83 18.12 -7.73
#